data_AF-A0A933JXV5-F1
#
_entry.id   AF-A0A933JXV5-F1
#
_cell.length_a   1.000
_cell.length_b   1.000
_cell.length_c   1.000
_cell.angle_alpha   90.00
_cell.angle_beta   90.00
_cell.angle_gamma   90.00
#
_symmetry.space_group_name_H-M   'P 1'
#
loop_
_entity.id
_entity.type
_entity.pdbx_description
1 polymer ?
#
loop_
_entity_poly.entity_id
_entity_poly.type
_entity_poly.pdbx_seq_one_letter_code
_entity_poly.pdbx_strand_id
1 'polypeptide(L)'
;MINMVLAAACATLFAMAVGGATAFAAIVPRIDSVSPSVAVPGEKIYIFGGGFSGSDNYVNFVRARNPEGQIIGFIKAEEASGSYVSFVLPASAEINPPAGCLVAGRVCPPTQLSLATDYYISVINSKGGSNAIAFRINASDFGSAPPTLYKISDSERVYLIIGDTRVYIPSADAFLAAGYAFSNVVTVSAEKLDSYPLATLIKSRDSDRVYAIKDNLKILWILTAVDFENLGYNWKDIVTVSPHILASYRALSLVKTDESPDIYVLKGVLGSASPSKYRVASVEEFLAAGYKWSDVIVIRSVELAMLPNAL
;
A
#
# COMPACT_ATOMS: atom_id res chain seq x y z
N MET A 1 44.30 -36.06 65.44
CA MET A 1 44.11 -37.38 64.82
C MET A 1 42.77 -37.39 64.09
N ILE A 2 42.83 -37.46 62.75
CA ILE A 2 41.96 -38.19 61.82
C ILE A 2 40.65 -38.75 62.45
N ASN A 3 39.47 -38.35 61.97
CA ASN A 3 38.75 -39.12 60.95
C ASN A 3 37.47 -38.44 60.42
N MET A 4 37.15 -38.87 59.21
CA MET A 4 36.17 -38.40 58.24
C MET A 4 34.85 -39.23 58.32
N VAL A 5 33.86 -38.88 57.49
CA VAL A 5 32.68 -39.65 57.00
C VAL A 5 31.38 -39.43 57.80
N LEU A 6 30.16 -39.29 57.25
CA LEU A 6 29.53 -38.91 55.96
C LEU A 6 28.00 -39.01 56.21
N ALA A 7 27.21 -38.25 55.43
CA ALA A 7 25.84 -38.55 54.96
C ALA A 7 24.59 -38.05 55.72
N ALA A 8 23.90 -37.15 55.01
CA ALA A 8 22.49 -37.22 54.55
C ALA A 8 21.34 -36.57 55.36
N ALA A 9 20.84 -35.49 54.72
CA ALA A 9 19.44 -35.10 54.47
C ALA A 9 18.49 -34.79 55.64
N CYS A 10 17.88 -33.60 55.64
CA CYS A 10 16.57 -33.36 54.99
C CYS A 10 15.94 -32.01 55.44
N ALA A 11 15.31 -31.33 54.48
CA ALA A 11 14.13 -30.45 54.59
C ALA A 11 14.21 -29.02 55.20
N THR A 12 14.16 -28.07 54.26
CA THR A 12 13.26 -26.89 54.15
C THR A 12 13.36 -25.71 55.13
N LEU A 13 13.85 -24.59 54.60
CA LEU A 13 13.46 -23.24 55.03
C LEU A 13 13.55 -22.25 53.84
N PHE A 14 12.69 -21.23 53.86
CA PHE A 14 12.67 -20.01 53.01
C PHE A 14 12.19 -20.18 51.55
N ALA A 15 11.40 -19.29 50.94
CA ALA A 15 10.93 -17.96 51.29
C ALA A 15 9.67 -17.63 50.46
N MET A 16 8.77 -16.79 50.98
CA MET A 16 7.77 -16.11 50.16
C MET A 16 8.49 -15.10 49.25
N ALA A 17 8.31 -15.21 47.94
CA ALA A 17 8.73 -14.20 46.98
C ALA A 17 7.50 -13.47 46.43
N VAL A 18 7.62 -12.15 46.50
CA VAL A 18 6.73 -11.07 46.08
C VAL A 18 6.28 -11.25 44.62
N GLY A 19 5.03 -10.88 44.35
CA GLY A 19 4.37 -10.98 43.05
C GLY A 19 5.26 -10.52 41.89
N GLY A 20 5.53 -11.45 40.98
CA GLY A 20 6.21 -11.20 39.73
C GLY A 20 5.34 -10.33 38.84
N ALA A 21 5.71 -9.06 38.70
CA ALA A 21 5.47 -8.37 37.44
C ALA A 21 6.17 -9.20 36.36
N THR A 22 5.39 -9.87 35.51
CA THR A 22 5.92 -10.54 34.32
C THR A 22 6.57 -9.47 33.46
N ALA A 23 7.90 -9.36 33.54
CA ALA A 23 8.68 -8.65 32.56
C ALA A 23 8.43 -9.36 31.22
N PHE A 24 7.58 -8.80 30.37
CA PHE A 24 7.52 -9.21 28.98
C PHE A 24 8.93 -9.02 28.43
N ALA A 25 9.57 -10.12 28.05
CA ALA A 25 10.88 -10.06 27.40
C ALA A 25 10.79 -9.08 26.24
N ALA A 26 11.74 -8.15 26.17
CA ALA A 26 11.79 -7.18 25.10
C ALA A 26 11.87 -7.92 23.75
N ILE A 27 10.84 -7.77 22.92
CA ILE A 27 10.76 -8.46 21.64
C ILE A 27 11.59 -7.66 20.63
N VAL A 28 12.60 -8.29 20.05
CA VAL A 28 13.38 -7.74 18.93
C VAL A 28 12.41 -7.45 17.77
N PRO A 29 12.55 -6.31 17.06
CA PRO A 29 11.73 -6.02 15.88
C PRO A 29 11.70 -7.16 14.87
N ARG A 30 10.54 -7.43 14.28
CA ARG A 30 10.36 -8.39 13.18
C ARG A 30 9.43 -7.79 12.14
N ILE A 31 9.81 -7.86 10.87
CA ILE A 31 8.99 -7.40 9.73
C ILE A 31 8.32 -8.60 9.08
N ASP A 32 7.00 -8.53 8.94
CA ASP A 32 6.18 -9.47 8.18
C ASP A 32 5.94 -8.98 6.76
N SER A 33 5.61 -7.71 6.58
CA SER A 33 5.35 -7.11 5.28
C SER A 33 5.59 -5.60 5.26
N VAL A 34 5.70 -5.05 4.06
CA VAL A 34 5.71 -3.60 3.81
C VAL A 34 4.63 -3.27 2.80
N SER A 35 3.91 -2.16 3.03
CA SER A 35 2.89 -1.66 2.12
C SER A 35 2.96 -0.13 2.02
N PRO A 36 3.06 0.41 0.80
CA PRO A 36 3.34 -0.31 -0.45
C PRO A 36 4.79 -0.85 -0.49
N SER A 37 5.06 -1.93 -1.22
CA SER A 37 6.43 -2.49 -1.38
C SER A 37 7.23 -1.82 -2.49
N VAL A 38 6.55 -1.03 -3.32
CA VAL A 38 7.11 -0.10 -4.29
C VAL A 38 6.57 1.29 -3.97
N ALA A 39 7.41 2.33 -3.89
CA ALA A 39 6.95 3.66 -3.54
C ALA A 39 7.74 4.78 -4.22
N VAL A 40 7.18 5.99 -4.15
CA VAL A 40 7.85 7.23 -4.58
C VAL A 40 7.99 8.20 -3.41
N PRO A 41 8.96 9.13 -3.46
CA PRO A 41 9.06 10.19 -2.46
C PRO A 41 7.73 10.92 -2.24
N GLY A 42 7.38 11.15 -0.98
CA GLY A 42 6.13 11.75 -0.52
C GLY A 42 5.09 10.74 -0.05
N GLU A 43 5.27 9.45 -0.32
CA GLU A 43 4.27 8.45 0.07
C GLU A 43 4.46 7.93 1.49
N LYS A 44 3.35 7.68 2.18
CA LYS A 44 3.36 7.07 3.51
C LYS A 44 3.50 5.56 3.35
N ILE A 45 4.51 5.02 4.01
CA ILE A 45 4.88 3.61 4.00
C ILE A 45 4.55 3.02 5.35
N TYR A 46 3.94 1.82 5.36
CA TYR A 46 3.68 1.03 6.54
C TYR A 46 4.52 -0.23 6.52
N ILE A 47 5.19 -0.51 7.64
CA ILE A 47 5.91 -1.76 7.89
C ILE A 47 5.13 -2.50 8.97
N PHE A 48 4.59 -3.66 8.63
CA PHE A 48 3.81 -4.50 9.55
C PHE A 48 4.68 -5.60 10.15
N GLY A 49 4.42 -5.93 11.41
CA GLY A 49 5.18 -6.93 12.12
C GLY A 49 4.98 -6.88 13.63
N GLY A 50 6.07 -6.97 14.39
CA GLY A 50 6.06 -6.95 15.85
C GLY A 50 7.34 -6.42 16.46
N GLY A 51 7.31 -6.07 17.75
CA GLY A 51 8.50 -5.57 18.47
C GLY A 51 8.80 -4.09 18.23
N PHE A 52 7.84 -3.35 17.68
CA PHE A 52 7.97 -1.91 17.38
C PHE A 52 7.48 -1.01 18.52
N SER A 53 7.27 -1.55 19.73
CA SER A 53 6.86 -0.76 20.89
C SER A 53 7.96 0.23 21.31
N GLY A 54 7.71 1.53 21.18
CA GLY A 54 8.66 2.58 21.54
C GLY A 54 8.65 3.73 20.53
N SER A 55 9.31 4.84 20.88
CA SER A 55 9.47 6.02 20.00
C SER A 55 10.82 6.04 19.27
N ASP A 56 11.65 5.02 19.47
CA ASP A 56 13.02 4.86 19.03
C ASP A 56 13.14 3.89 17.83
N ASN A 57 12.09 3.79 17.01
CA ASN A 57 12.11 3.00 15.79
C ASN A 57 12.69 3.81 14.62
N TYR A 58 13.71 3.25 13.98
CA TYR A 58 14.36 3.81 12.80
C TYR A 58 14.29 2.81 11.65
N VAL A 59 13.86 3.27 10.49
CA VAL A 59 13.79 2.49 9.25
C VAL A 59 15.09 2.71 8.48
N ASN A 60 15.81 1.62 8.22
CA ASN A 60 17.05 1.64 7.46
C ASN A 60 16.82 1.18 6.03
N PHE A 61 17.51 1.83 5.08
CA PHE A 61 17.65 1.36 3.71
C PHE A 61 19.01 0.66 3.57
N VAL A 62 19.00 -0.60 3.13
CA VAL A 62 20.20 -1.42 2.95
C VAL A 62 20.26 -1.98 1.53
N ARG A 63 21.49 -2.22 1.02
CA ARG A 63 21.72 -2.80 -0.33
C ARG A 63 21.70 -4.33 -0.37
N ALA A 64 21.55 -5.00 0.77
CA ALA A 64 21.58 -6.47 0.88
C ALA A 64 20.44 -7.00 1.76
N ARG A 65 20.08 -8.27 1.60
CA ARG A 65 19.00 -8.91 2.37
C ARG A 65 19.24 -9.01 3.88
N ASN A 66 20.47 -8.81 4.34
CA ASN A 66 20.82 -8.89 5.76
C ASN A 66 20.81 -7.50 6.42
N PRO A 67 20.46 -7.41 7.72
CA PRO A 67 20.44 -6.14 8.46
C PRO A 67 21.84 -5.52 8.60
N GLU A 68 22.89 -6.34 8.47
CA GLU A 68 24.31 -5.97 8.47
C GLU A 68 24.80 -5.45 7.12
N GLY A 69 23.94 -5.47 6.09
CA GLY A 69 24.26 -4.88 4.80
C GLY A 69 24.62 -3.39 4.94
N GLN A 70 25.25 -2.83 3.91
CA GLN A 70 25.60 -1.41 3.92
C GLN A 70 24.33 -0.56 4.08
N ILE A 71 24.16 0.05 5.25
CA ILE A 71 23.14 1.07 5.50
C ILE A 71 23.53 2.30 4.71
N ILE A 72 22.60 2.77 3.88
CA ILE A 72 22.80 3.90 2.97
C ILE A 72 21.83 5.05 3.25
N GLY A 73 20.93 4.87 4.20
CA GLY A 73 20.02 5.89 4.69
C GLY A 73 19.19 5.36 5.86
N PHE A 74 18.75 6.24 6.74
CA PHE A 74 17.80 5.91 7.79
C PHE A 74 16.76 7.02 7.93
N ILE A 75 15.57 6.65 8.41
CA ILE A 75 14.45 7.56 8.68
C ILE A 75 13.88 7.21 10.05
N LYS A 76 13.58 8.20 10.87
CA LYS A 76 12.83 7.96 12.09
C LYS A 76 11.38 7.67 11.75
N ALA A 77 10.81 6.60 12.30
CA ALA A 77 9.38 6.33 12.14
C ALA A 77 8.55 7.50 12.69
N GLU A 78 7.54 7.92 11.94
CA GLU A 78 6.59 8.96 12.33
C GLU A 78 5.58 8.41 13.35
N GLU A 79 5.11 7.19 13.11
CA GLU A 79 4.19 6.48 13.99
C GLU A 79 4.71 5.08 14.28
N ALA A 80 4.41 4.58 15.47
CA ALA A 80 4.69 3.22 15.85
C ALA A 80 3.58 2.68 16.76
N SER A 81 3.18 1.45 16.51
CA SER A 81 2.44 0.62 17.44
C SER A 81 3.25 -0.64 17.69
N GLY A 82 2.90 -1.46 18.70
CA GLY A 82 3.57 -2.75 18.89
C GLY A 82 3.57 -3.66 17.64
N SER A 83 2.72 -3.39 16.64
CA SER A 83 2.53 -4.19 15.43
C SER A 83 2.78 -3.49 14.08
N TYR A 84 3.06 -2.17 14.05
CA TYR A 84 3.50 -1.49 12.83
C TYR A 84 4.38 -0.27 13.12
N VAL A 85 5.15 0.15 12.13
CA VAL A 85 5.71 1.52 12.04
C VAL A 85 5.32 2.17 10.72
N SER A 86 5.23 3.50 10.69
CA SER A 86 4.99 4.25 9.45
C SER A 86 5.98 5.41 9.28
N PHE A 87 6.23 5.80 8.03
CA PHE A 87 7.04 6.97 7.68
C PHE A 87 6.65 7.50 6.30
N VAL A 88 6.85 8.79 6.04
CA VAL A 88 6.79 9.33 4.66
C VAL A 88 8.14 9.11 3.98
N LEU A 89 8.14 8.46 2.81
CA LEU A 89 9.35 8.24 2.02
C LEU A 89 9.91 9.60 1.56
N PRO A 90 11.12 10.02 1.98
CA PRO A 90 11.66 11.30 1.56
C PRO A 90 12.32 11.19 0.19
N ALA A 91 12.53 12.34 -0.46
CA ALA A 91 13.33 12.41 -1.69
C ALA A 91 14.83 12.11 -1.46
N SER A 92 15.28 12.25 -0.21
CA SER A 92 16.62 11.92 0.26
C SER A 92 16.55 11.46 1.71
N ALA A 93 17.29 10.42 2.09
CA ALA A 93 17.47 10.05 3.49
C ALA A 93 18.79 10.61 4.03
N GLU A 94 18.85 10.85 5.33
CA GLU A 94 20.11 11.19 5.97
C GLU A 94 20.99 9.93 6.09
N ILE A 95 22.30 10.09 5.88
CA ILE A 95 23.29 9.13 6.38
C ILE A 95 23.88 9.72 7.65
N ASN A 96 23.77 9.02 8.76
CA ASN A 96 24.52 9.35 9.97
C ASN A 96 24.49 8.21 11.00
N PRO A 97 25.65 7.82 11.54
CA PRO A 97 26.82 7.44 10.76
C PRO A 97 27.20 5.97 11.02
N PRO A 98 27.96 5.35 10.09
CA PRO A 98 28.86 4.28 10.49
C PRO A 98 29.77 4.81 11.61
N ALA A 99 30.07 4.00 12.62
CA ALA A 99 30.91 4.35 13.77
C ALA A 99 32.07 5.32 13.40
N GLY A 100 31.87 6.63 13.62
CA GLY A 100 32.78 7.65 13.06
C GLY A 100 32.27 9.10 13.02
N CYS A 101 31.00 9.41 12.72
CA CYS A 101 30.49 10.81 12.77
C CYS A 101 29.95 11.27 14.15
N LEU A 102 30.16 10.53 15.24
CA LEU A 102 29.76 10.96 16.61
C LEU A 102 30.77 11.94 17.25
N VAL A 103 31.43 12.78 16.46
CA VAL A 103 32.22 13.89 17.02
C VAL A 103 31.33 15.12 17.00
N ALA A 104 31.04 15.67 18.18
CA ALA A 104 30.28 16.90 18.32
C ALA A 104 30.82 17.98 17.37
N GLY A 105 29.97 18.51 16.49
CA GLY A 105 30.33 19.62 15.58
C GLY A 105 30.62 19.26 14.12
N ARG A 106 30.48 18.00 13.67
CA ARG A 106 30.51 17.66 12.23
C ARG A 106 29.12 17.40 11.66
N VAL A 107 28.77 18.14 10.61
CA VAL A 107 27.61 17.88 9.76
C VAL A 107 28.01 16.86 8.71
N CYS A 108 27.47 15.64 8.76
CA CYS A 108 27.67 14.65 7.69
C CYS A 108 26.64 14.93 6.58
N PRO A 109 27.06 15.05 5.31
CA PRO A 109 26.14 15.42 4.23
C PRO A 109 25.14 14.28 4.01
N PRO A 110 23.83 14.59 3.84
CA PRO A 110 22.85 13.58 3.47
C PRO A 110 23.28 12.96 2.14
N THR A 111 23.44 11.64 2.10
CA THR A 111 23.58 10.97 0.80
C THR A 111 22.18 10.79 0.27
N GLN A 112 21.92 11.33 -0.91
CA GLN A 112 20.61 11.15 -1.52
C GLN A 112 20.37 9.65 -1.75
N LEU A 113 19.18 9.18 -1.34
CA LEU A 113 18.70 7.88 -1.78
C LEU A 113 18.69 7.93 -3.32
N SER A 114 19.36 6.97 -3.95
CA SER A 114 19.30 6.84 -5.41
C SER A 114 17.85 6.54 -5.78
N LEU A 115 17.20 7.53 -6.36
CA LEU A 115 15.89 7.38 -6.95
C LEU A 115 15.95 6.30 -8.05
N ALA A 116 14.91 5.46 -8.17
CA ALA A 116 14.81 4.36 -9.15
C ALA A 116 15.73 3.13 -8.91
N THR A 117 15.73 2.57 -7.69
CA THR A 117 16.45 1.31 -7.42
C THR A 117 15.75 0.44 -6.36
N ASP A 118 16.17 -0.82 -6.30
CA ASP A 118 15.71 -1.80 -5.31
C ASP A 118 16.55 -1.67 -4.04
N TYR A 119 15.85 -1.58 -2.91
CA TYR A 119 16.40 -1.58 -1.57
C TYR A 119 15.87 -2.77 -0.79
N TYR A 120 16.48 -3.02 0.37
CA TYR A 120 15.80 -3.70 1.45
C TYR A 120 15.62 -2.72 2.60
N ILE A 121 14.50 -2.83 3.31
CA ILE A 121 14.26 -2.06 4.53
C ILE A 121 14.33 -2.95 5.76
N SER A 122 14.93 -2.44 6.83
CA SER A 122 14.90 -3.03 8.16
C SER A 122 14.51 -1.99 9.20
N VAL A 123 14.07 -2.41 10.38
CA VAL A 123 13.75 -1.55 11.52
C VAL A 123 14.74 -1.82 12.64
N ILE A 124 15.35 -0.78 13.20
CA ILE A 124 16.20 -0.85 14.39
C ILE A 124 15.57 -0.02 15.51
N ASN A 125 15.58 -0.56 16.72
CA ASN A 125 15.31 0.17 17.95
C ASN A 125 16.23 -0.30 19.09
N SER A 126 16.03 0.19 20.31
CA SER A 126 16.82 -0.19 21.49
C SER A 126 16.78 -1.67 21.83
N LYS A 127 15.86 -2.46 21.25
CA LYS A 127 15.75 -3.91 21.45
C LYS A 127 16.51 -4.72 20.41
N GLY A 128 16.96 -4.10 19.32
CA GLY A 128 17.74 -4.73 18.26
C GLY A 128 17.27 -4.34 16.86
N GLY A 129 17.78 -5.04 15.85
CA GLY A 129 17.38 -4.89 14.45
C GLY A 129 16.50 -6.04 13.96
N SER A 130 15.55 -5.73 13.07
CA SER A 130 14.72 -6.73 12.41
C SER A 130 15.43 -7.43 11.25
N ASN A 131 14.77 -8.46 10.70
CA ASN A 131 15.01 -8.90 9.32
C ASN A 131 14.82 -7.75 8.31
N ALA A 132 15.35 -7.90 7.09
CA ALA A 132 15.12 -6.96 6.01
C ALA A 132 14.13 -7.52 4.96
N ILE A 133 13.28 -6.66 4.40
CA ILE A 133 12.34 -7.01 3.31
C ILE A 133 12.59 -6.12 2.09
N ALA A 134 12.36 -6.66 0.89
CA ALA A 134 12.55 -5.91 -0.35
C ALA A 134 11.60 -4.71 -0.42
N PHE A 135 12.12 -3.58 -0.89
CA PHE A 135 11.40 -2.33 -1.06
C PHE A 135 11.97 -1.58 -2.25
N ARG A 136 11.15 -1.17 -3.20
CA ARG A 136 11.63 -0.47 -4.40
C ARG A 136 11.23 1.00 -4.37
N ILE A 137 12.19 1.89 -4.62
CA ILE A 137 11.88 3.30 -4.87
C ILE A 137 11.81 3.49 -6.38
N ASN A 138 10.63 3.69 -6.97
CA ASN A 138 10.45 3.75 -8.42
C ASN A 138 10.24 5.19 -8.92
N ALA A 139 11.33 5.96 -9.05
CA ALA A 139 11.21 7.35 -9.50
C ALA A 139 10.91 7.51 -11.00
N SER A 140 11.05 6.45 -11.80
CA SER A 140 10.71 6.48 -13.23
C SER A 140 9.22 6.67 -13.49
N ASP A 141 8.36 6.31 -12.52
CA ASP A 141 6.91 6.30 -12.72
C ASP A 141 6.28 7.70 -12.65
N PHE A 142 7.04 8.75 -12.30
CA PHE A 142 6.52 10.12 -12.15
C PHE A 142 7.25 11.24 -12.91
N GLY A 143 8.27 10.90 -13.71
CA GLY A 143 9.16 11.95 -14.24
C GLY A 143 9.89 12.69 -13.12
N SER A 144 10.66 13.72 -13.46
CA SER A 144 11.55 14.42 -12.52
C SER A 144 10.83 15.30 -11.47
N ALA A 145 9.50 15.31 -11.42
CA ALA A 145 8.71 16.15 -10.53
C ALA A 145 7.73 15.30 -9.70
N PRO A 146 7.50 15.67 -8.42
CA PRO A 146 6.50 14.99 -7.61
C PRO A 146 5.11 15.10 -8.26
N PRO A 147 4.22 14.12 -8.03
CA PRO A 147 2.84 14.18 -8.47
C PRO A 147 2.19 15.51 -8.11
N THR A 148 1.50 16.11 -9.08
CA THR A 148 0.76 17.34 -8.80
C THR A 148 -0.67 17.00 -8.39
N LEU A 149 -1.16 17.59 -7.30
CA LEU A 149 -2.51 17.41 -6.79
C LEU A 149 -3.34 18.64 -7.11
N TYR A 150 -4.44 18.47 -7.84
CA TYR A 150 -5.33 19.56 -8.23
C TYR A 150 -6.74 19.39 -7.68
N LYS A 151 -7.38 20.53 -7.43
CA LYS A 151 -8.83 20.64 -7.26
C LYS A 151 -9.34 21.92 -7.91
N ILE A 152 -10.66 22.02 -8.08
CA ILE A 152 -11.34 23.28 -8.42
C ILE A 152 -11.97 23.89 -7.16
N SER A 153 -12.25 25.18 -7.16
CA SER A 153 -12.69 25.92 -5.96
C SER A 153 -14.05 25.49 -5.42
N ASP A 154 -14.92 24.99 -6.28
CA ASP A 154 -16.32 24.62 -6.03
C ASP A 154 -16.51 23.10 -5.86
N SER A 155 -15.43 22.33 -5.76
CA SER A 155 -15.47 20.88 -5.64
C SER A 155 -14.53 20.37 -4.55
N GLU A 156 -14.99 19.35 -3.82
CA GLU A 156 -14.16 18.59 -2.88
C GLU A 156 -13.32 17.52 -3.58
N ARG A 157 -13.51 17.32 -4.90
CA ARG A 157 -12.78 16.30 -5.65
C ARG A 157 -11.32 16.70 -5.82
N VAL A 158 -10.43 15.82 -5.37
CA VAL A 158 -8.99 15.94 -5.57
C VAL A 158 -8.54 14.99 -6.68
N TYR A 159 -7.72 15.52 -7.58
CA TYR A 159 -7.17 14.80 -8.72
C TYR A 159 -5.65 14.74 -8.61
N LEU A 160 -5.11 13.55 -8.85
CA LEU A 160 -3.70 13.31 -9.02
C LEU A 160 -3.34 13.44 -10.50
N ILE A 161 -2.35 14.28 -10.82
CA ILE A 161 -1.86 14.44 -12.18
C ILE A 161 -0.63 13.56 -12.37
N ILE A 162 -0.73 12.60 -13.30
CA ILE A 162 0.33 11.66 -13.67
C ILE A 162 0.58 11.80 -15.17
N GLY A 163 1.74 12.34 -15.54
CA GLY A 163 2.02 12.69 -16.94
C GLY A 163 1.03 13.72 -17.46
N ASP A 164 0.28 13.36 -18.50
CA ASP A 164 -0.77 14.18 -19.10
C ASP A 164 -2.19 13.84 -18.61
N THR A 165 -2.33 12.86 -17.71
CA THR A 165 -3.64 12.32 -17.31
C THR A 165 -3.97 12.70 -15.87
N ARG A 166 -5.26 12.95 -15.59
CA ARG A 166 -5.78 13.15 -14.22
C ARG A 166 -6.46 11.88 -13.71
N VAL A 167 -6.14 11.48 -12.49
CA VAL A 167 -6.79 10.40 -11.76
C VAL A 167 -7.59 11.01 -10.62
N TYR A 168 -8.88 10.69 -10.54
CA TYR A 168 -9.68 11.10 -9.38
C TYR A 168 -9.29 10.25 -8.15
N ILE A 169 -9.18 10.87 -6.97
CA ILE A 169 -9.01 10.16 -5.70
C ILE A 169 -10.38 10.12 -4.98
N PRO A 170 -11.10 8.98 -4.98
CA PRO A 170 -12.47 8.88 -4.49
C PRO A 170 -12.72 9.25 -3.02
N SER A 171 -11.70 9.22 -2.15
CA SER A 171 -11.90 9.47 -0.72
C SER A 171 -10.69 10.12 -0.05
N ALA A 172 -10.95 10.87 1.03
CA ALA A 172 -9.92 11.45 1.89
C ALA A 172 -9.04 10.38 2.54
N ASP A 173 -9.61 9.24 2.92
CA ASP A 173 -8.85 8.12 3.50
C ASP A 173 -7.85 7.57 2.48
N ALA A 174 -8.26 7.38 1.22
CA ALA A 174 -7.34 6.95 0.17
C ALA A 174 -6.26 7.99 -0.13
N PHE A 175 -6.62 9.28 -0.08
CA PHE A 175 -5.68 10.38 -0.25
C PHE A 175 -4.58 10.37 0.83
N LEU A 176 -4.98 10.28 2.11
CA LEU A 176 -4.07 10.24 3.25
C LEU A 176 -3.28 8.93 3.30
N ALA A 177 -3.91 7.79 3.01
CA ALA A 177 -3.25 6.49 2.97
C ALA A 177 -2.24 6.39 1.82
N ALA A 178 -2.47 7.10 0.72
CA ALA A 178 -1.48 7.26 -0.35
C ALA A 178 -0.31 8.20 0.04
N GLY A 179 -0.34 8.81 1.23
CA GLY A 179 0.70 9.72 1.73
C GLY A 179 0.56 11.17 1.30
N TYR A 180 -0.53 11.53 0.62
CA TYR A 180 -0.74 12.91 0.21
C TYR A 180 -1.18 13.78 1.39
N ALA A 181 -0.82 15.06 1.33
CA ALA A 181 -1.22 16.08 2.29
C ALA A 181 -2.11 17.13 1.61
N PHE A 182 -3.21 17.52 2.27
CA PHE A 182 -4.14 18.52 1.71
C PHE A 182 -3.47 19.89 1.49
N SER A 183 -2.42 20.20 2.25
CA SER A 183 -1.58 21.39 2.05
C SER A 183 -0.88 21.41 0.69
N ASN A 184 -0.73 20.27 0.04
CA ASN A 184 -0.08 20.13 -1.27
C ASN A 184 -1.10 20.20 -2.42
N VAL A 185 -2.40 20.31 -2.13
CA VAL A 185 -3.45 20.41 -3.15
C VAL A 185 -3.52 21.84 -3.67
N VAL A 186 -3.30 22.00 -4.96
CA VAL A 186 -3.37 23.30 -5.64
C VAL A 186 -4.77 23.49 -6.20
N THR A 187 -5.38 24.65 -5.92
CA THR A 187 -6.65 25.02 -6.55
C THR A 187 -6.37 25.63 -7.92
N VAL A 188 -6.99 25.07 -8.96
CA VAL A 188 -6.84 25.49 -10.37
C VAL A 188 -8.21 25.81 -10.98
N SER A 189 -8.22 26.42 -12.17
CA SER A 189 -9.47 26.61 -12.92
C SER A 189 -9.98 25.28 -13.50
N ALA A 190 -11.27 25.22 -13.82
CA ALA A 190 -11.86 24.05 -14.47
C ALA A 190 -11.19 23.75 -15.81
N GLU A 191 -10.90 24.77 -16.61
CA GLU A 191 -10.23 24.63 -17.91
C GLU A 191 -8.82 24.03 -17.77
N LYS A 192 -8.08 24.46 -16.73
CA LYS A 192 -6.76 23.89 -16.45
C LYS A 192 -6.87 22.43 -16.04
N LEU A 193 -7.83 22.08 -15.19
CA LEU A 193 -8.03 20.68 -14.79
C LEU A 193 -8.50 19.82 -15.97
N ASP A 194 -9.37 20.35 -16.84
CA ASP A 194 -9.91 19.66 -18.03
C ASP A 194 -8.90 19.51 -19.17
N SER A 195 -7.80 20.27 -19.14
CA SER A 195 -6.66 20.04 -20.05
C SER A 195 -5.96 18.69 -19.84
N TYR A 196 -6.21 18.01 -18.72
CA TYR A 196 -5.73 16.67 -18.42
C TYR A 196 -6.88 15.68 -18.61
N PRO A 197 -6.80 14.74 -19.59
CA PRO A 197 -7.80 13.70 -19.77
C PRO A 197 -8.01 12.90 -18.49
N LEU A 198 -9.26 12.53 -18.19
CA LEU A 198 -9.56 11.66 -17.05
C LEU A 198 -9.10 10.23 -17.35
N ALA A 199 -8.39 9.61 -16.41
CA ALA A 199 -7.97 8.22 -16.52
C ALA A 199 -9.18 7.29 -16.69
N THR A 200 -9.09 6.39 -17.66
CA THR A 200 -10.09 5.34 -17.93
C THR A 200 -9.55 3.95 -17.60
N LEU A 201 -8.23 3.79 -17.51
CA LEU A 201 -7.54 2.54 -17.17
C LEU A 201 -6.57 2.79 -16.03
N ILE A 202 -6.66 1.98 -14.98
CA ILE A 202 -5.76 2.08 -13.82
C ILE A 202 -5.21 0.71 -13.44
N LYS A 203 -4.01 0.71 -12.89
CA LYS A 203 -3.46 -0.46 -12.17
C LYS A 203 -2.82 -0.02 -10.87
N SER A 204 -2.72 -0.95 -9.92
CA SER A 204 -1.87 -0.73 -8.74
C SER A 204 -0.42 -1.02 -9.13
N ARG A 205 0.53 -0.29 -8.56
CA ARG A 205 1.96 -0.67 -8.65
C ARG A 205 2.30 -2.03 -8.06
N ASP A 206 1.49 -2.53 -7.13
CA ASP A 206 1.71 -3.82 -6.45
C ASP A 206 1.07 -4.99 -7.24
N SER A 207 0.49 -4.72 -8.42
CA SER A 207 -0.22 -5.73 -9.21
C SER A 207 -0.21 -5.42 -10.70
N ASP A 208 -0.03 -6.44 -11.54
CA ASP A 208 -0.18 -6.29 -13.00
C ASP A 208 -1.63 -6.33 -13.49
N ARG A 209 -2.60 -6.43 -12.58
CA ARG A 209 -4.03 -6.38 -12.93
C ARG A 209 -4.42 -4.98 -13.36
N VAL A 210 -4.97 -4.88 -14.58
CA VAL A 210 -5.46 -3.63 -15.16
C VAL A 210 -6.98 -3.58 -15.03
N TYR A 211 -7.48 -2.43 -14.61
CA TYR A 211 -8.91 -2.20 -14.40
C TYR A 211 -9.40 -1.06 -15.28
N ALA A 212 -10.54 -1.28 -15.94
CA ALA A 212 -11.30 -0.21 -16.59
C ALA A 212 -12.19 0.49 -15.57
N ILE A 213 -12.09 1.82 -15.49
CA ILE A 213 -12.97 2.67 -14.71
C ILE A 213 -14.29 2.83 -15.47
N LYS A 214 -15.38 2.56 -14.77
CA LYS A 214 -16.76 2.67 -15.23
C LYS A 214 -17.49 3.71 -14.41
N ASP A 215 -18.74 3.96 -14.80
CA ASP A 215 -19.63 4.89 -14.12
C ASP A 215 -19.70 4.64 -12.61
N ASN A 216 -19.94 5.71 -11.87
CA ASN A 216 -20.01 5.69 -10.41
C ASN A 216 -18.75 5.13 -9.72
N LEU A 217 -17.60 5.29 -10.37
CA LEU A 217 -16.27 4.86 -9.89
C LEU A 217 -16.20 3.36 -9.65
N LYS A 218 -17.00 2.59 -10.40
CA LYS A 218 -16.89 1.14 -10.38
C LYS A 218 -15.76 0.73 -11.30
N ILE A 219 -15.04 -0.33 -10.96
CA ILE A 219 -13.93 -0.83 -11.77
C ILE A 219 -14.17 -2.27 -12.20
N LEU A 220 -13.81 -2.57 -13.44
CA LEU A 220 -13.88 -3.89 -14.05
C LEU A 220 -12.47 -4.38 -14.35
N TRP A 221 -12.09 -5.54 -13.80
CA TRP A 221 -10.82 -6.17 -14.12
C TRP A 221 -10.81 -6.71 -15.55
N ILE A 222 -9.77 -6.37 -16.31
CA ILE A 222 -9.48 -6.92 -17.63
C ILE A 222 -8.60 -8.17 -17.43
N LEU A 223 -9.14 -9.35 -17.74
CA LEU A 223 -8.57 -10.62 -17.28
C LEU A 223 -7.22 -10.95 -17.93
N THR A 224 -7.10 -10.68 -19.23
CA THR A 224 -5.93 -11.05 -20.02
C THR A 224 -5.48 -9.92 -20.94
N ALA A 225 -4.24 -10.01 -21.42
CA ALA A 225 -3.72 -9.11 -22.46
C ALA A 225 -4.52 -9.21 -23.77
N VAL A 226 -5.00 -10.41 -24.12
CA VAL A 226 -5.83 -10.64 -25.31
C VAL A 226 -7.17 -9.91 -25.17
N ASP A 227 -7.80 -9.99 -23.98
CA ASP A 227 -9.01 -9.23 -23.70
C ASP A 227 -8.77 -7.72 -23.80
N PHE A 228 -7.65 -7.25 -23.25
CA PHE A 228 -7.27 -5.84 -23.30
C PHE A 228 -7.21 -5.31 -24.74
N GLU A 229 -6.55 -6.05 -25.64
CA GLU A 229 -6.42 -5.72 -27.05
C GLU A 229 -7.75 -5.83 -27.79
N ASN A 230 -8.52 -6.89 -27.55
CA ASN A 230 -9.84 -7.11 -28.17
C ASN A 230 -10.85 -6.01 -27.79
N LEU A 231 -10.72 -5.45 -26.58
CA LEU A 231 -11.53 -4.32 -26.13
C LEU A 231 -11.12 -2.98 -26.76
N GLY A 232 -10.00 -2.95 -27.49
CA GLY A 232 -9.46 -1.77 -28.16
C GLY A 232 -8.70 -0.82 -27.23
N TYR A 233 -8.29 -1.29 -26.05
CA TYR A 233 -7.52 -0.47 -25.11
C TYR A 233 -6.06 -0.34 -25.55
N ASN A 234 -5.40 0.74 -25.12
CA ASN A 234 -3.99 0.97 -25.38
C ASN A 234 -3.18 0.89 -24.08
N TRP A 235 -2.07 0.14 -24.08
CA TRP A 235 -1.23 -0.06 -22.91
C TRP A 235 -0.65 1.26 -22.37
N LYS A 236 -0.45 2.26 -23.24
CA LYS A 236 0.02 3.59 -22.86
C LYS A 236 -0.98 4.40 -22.03
N ASP A 237 -2.26 4.03 -22.10
CA ASP A 237 -3.36 4.75 -21.41
C ASP A 237 -3.52 4.24 -19.97
N ILE A 238 -2.77 3.22 -19.55
CA ILE A 238 -2.82 2.67 -18.20
C ILE A 238 -2.08 3.60 -17.25
N VAL A 239 -2.81 4.12 -16.27
CA VAL A 239 -2.23 4.92 -15.21
C VAL A 239 -1.92 4.05 -14.00
N THR A 240 -0.66 4.06 -13.54
CA THR A 240 -0.26 3.36 -12.32
C THR A 240 -0.54 4.24 -11.10
N VAL A 241 -1.28 3.70 -10.12
CA VAL A 241 -1.67 4.40 -8.89
C VAL A 241 -1.25 3.62 -7.65
N SER A 242 -1.30 4.27 -6.49
CA SER A 242 -1.10 3.58 -5.21
C SER A 242 -2.19 2.52 -4.98
N PRO A 243 -1.88 1.41 -4.27
CA PRO A 243 -2.89 0.42 -3.90
C PRO A 243 -4.05 1.04 -3.12
N HIS A 244 -3.81 2.09 -2.33
CA HIS A 244 -4.84 2.79 -1.56
C HIS A 244 -5.81 3.58 -2.44
N ILE A 245 -5.32 4.24 -3.49
CA ILE A 245 -6.18 4.89 -4.48
C ILE A 245 -7.02 3.83 -5.20
N LEU A 246 -6.41 2.76 -5.70
CA LEU A 246 -7.15 1.69 -6.40
C LEU A 246 -8.23 1.07 -5.50
N ALA A 247 -7.91 0.80 -4.23
CA ALA A 247 -8.84 0.19 -3.27
C ALA A 247 -10.05 1.07 -2.94
N SER A 248 -9.99 2.36 -3.23
CA SER A 248 -11.12 3.28 -3.02
C SER A 248 -12.15 3.29 -4.16
N TYR A 249 -11.82 2.65 -5.29
CA TYR A 249 -12.80 2.36 -6.33
C TYR A 249 -13.63 1.14 -5.96
N ARG A 250 -14.90 1.10 -6.39
CA ARG A 250 -15.82 0.01 -6.05
C ARG A 250 -15.74 -1.11 -7.09
N ALA A 251 -15.88 -2.36 -6.64
CA ALA A 251 -16.06 -3.47 -7.57
C ALA A 251 -17.29 -3.24 -8.46
N LEU A 252 -17.17 -3.50 -9.75
CA LEU A 252 -18.34 -3.60 -10.61
C LEU A 252 -19.07 -4.92 -10.32
N SER A 253 -20.28 -4.87 -9.77
CA SER A 253 -21.01 -6.06 -9.32
C SER A 253 -22.30 -6.38 -10.08
N LEU A 254 -22.91 -5.37 -10.72
CA LEU A 254 -24.18 -5.48 -11.44
C LEU A 254 -24.07 -4.78 -12.77
N VAL A 255 -24.38 -5.51 -13.85
CA VAL A 255 -24.26 -4.98 -15.20
C VAL A 255 -25.41 -5.41 -16.08
N LYS A 256 -25.66 -4.64 -17.14
CA LYS A 256 -26.37 -5.07 -18.34
C LYS A 256 -25.55 -4.68 -19.56
N THR A 257 -25.89 -5.23 -20.72
CA THR A 257 -25.26 -4.76 -21.97
C THR A 257 -26.10 -3.67 -22.62
N ASP A 258 -25.49 -2.95 -23.55
CA ASP A 258 -26.18 -2.04 -24.46
C ASP A 258 -27.12 -2.77 -25.44
N GLU A 259 -26.88 -4.07 -25.65
CA GLU A 259 -27.63 -4.92 -26.59
C GLU A 259 -28.75 -5.75 -25.92
N SER A 260 -28.73 -5.93 -24.59
CA SER A 260 -29.68 -6.78 -23.87
C SER A 260 -30.15 -6.17 -22.54
N PRO A 261 -31.44 -6.27 -22.19
CA PRO A 261 -31.94 -5.84 -20.88
C PRO A 261 -31.57 -6.80 -19.74
N ASP A 262 -30.98 -7.96 -20.05
CA ASP A 262 -30.60 -8.95 -19.06
C ASP A 262 -29.57 -8.41 -18.07
N ILE A 263 -29.84 -8.63 -16.78
CA ILE A 263 -28.95 -8.20 -15.70
C ILE A 263 -28.06 -9.36 -15.31
N TYR A 264 -26.78 -9.07 -15.16
CA TYR A 264 -25.77 -10.02 -14.70
C TYR A 264 -25.16 -9.53 -13.39
N VAL A 265 -24.99 -10.48 -12.46
CA VAL A 265 -24.18 -10.29 -11.26
C VAL A 265 -22.78 -10.77 -11.56
N LEU A 266 -21.79 -9.95 -11.24
CA LEU A 266 -20.37 -10.26 -11.37
C LEU A 266 -19.80 -10.68 -10.02
N LYS A 267 -19.16 -11.85 -9.97
CA LYS A 267 -18.54 -12.40 -8.75
C LYS A 267 -17.03 -12.48 -8.92
N GLY A 268 -16.30 -12.14 -7.86
CA GLY A 268 -14.83 -12.28 -7.81
C GLY A 268 -14.06 -11.32 -8.73
N VAL A 269 -14.68 -10.29 -9.30
CA VAL A 269 -14.01 -9.39 -10.27
C VAL A 269 -12.96 -8.46 -9.66
N LEU A 270 -12.87 -8.38 -8.33
CA LEU A 270 -11.71 -7.81 -7.65
C LEU A 270 -10.89 -8.94 -7.02
N GLY A 271 -9.67 -9.13 -7.48
CA GLY A 271 -8.70 -9.93 -6.73
C GLY A 271 -8.79 -11.45 -6.91
N SER A 272 -9.92 -12.01 -7.36
CA SER A 272 -10.11 -13.47 -7.47
C SER A 272 -9.34 -14.06 -8.64
N ALA A 273 -8.93 -15.33 -8.53
CA ALA A 273 -8.42 -16.10 -9.67
C ALA A 273 -9.52 -16.64 -10.59
N SER A 274 -10.78 -16.59 -10.14
CA SER A 274 -11.92 -17.17 -10.86
C SER A 274 -13.11 -16.22 -10.86
N PRO A 275 -13.00 -15.08 -11.58
CA PRO A 275 -14.14 -14.19 -11.76
C PRO A 275 -15.20 -14.89 -12.61
N SER A 276 -16.47 -14.63 -12.33
CA SER A 276 -17.59 -15.23 -13.06
C SER A 276 -18.79 -14.29 -13.12
N LYS A 277 -19.74 -14.61 -13.99
CA LYS A 277 -21.02 -13.93 -14.11
C LYS A 277 -22.18 -14.91 -14.02
N TYR A 278 -23.33 -14.46 -13.52
CA TYR A 278 -24.59 -15.18 -13.71
C TYR A 278 -25.72 -14.20 -13.99
N ARG A 279 -26.70 -14.64 -14.77
CA ARG A 279 -27.88 -13.86 -15.11
C ARG A 279 -28.85 -13.87 -13.94
N VAL A 280 -29.43 -12.73 -13.61
CA VAL A 280 -30.57 -12.62 -12.70
C VAL A 280 -31.83 -13.01 -13.47
N ALA A 281 -32.55 -14.03 -13.00
CA ALA A 281 -33.62 -14.67 -13.78
C ALA A 281 -34.88 -13.81 -13.89
N SER A 282 -35.15 -12.95 -12.91
CA SER A 282 -36.30 -12.05 -12.91
C SER A 282 -36.12 -10.79 -12.07
N VAL A 283 -37.03 -9.83 -12.21
CA VAL A 283 -37.06 -8.62 -11.38
C VAL A 283 -37.34 -8.96 -9.92
N GLU A 284 -38.14 -9.99 -9.65
CA GLU A 284 -38.43 -10.46 -8.30
C GLU A 284 -37.17 -11.00 -7.63
N GLU A 285 -36.35 -11.79 -8.34
CA GLU A 285 -35.04 -12.24 -7.83
C GLU A 285 -34.12 -11.04 -7.57
N PHE A 286 -34.07 -10.07 -8.50
CA PHE A 286 -33.27 -8.87 -8.36
C PHE A 286 -33.61 -8.09 -7.09
N LEU A 287 -34.90 -7.86 -6.84
CA LEU A 287 -35.37 -7.12 -5.66
C LEU A 287 -35.21 -7.95 -4.38
N ALA A 288 -35.48 -9.25 -4.43
CA ALA A 288 -35.33 -10.15 -3.28
C ALA A 288 -33.87 -10.27 -2.82
N ALA A 289 -32.91 -10.19 -3.76
CA ALA A 289 -31.48 -10.12 -3.47
C ALA A 289 -31.02 -8.75 -2.94
N GLY A 290 -31.92 -7.76 -2.85
CA GLY A 290 -31.62 -6.42 -2.37
C GLY A 290 -30.85 -5.56 -3.38
N TYR A 291 -30.80 -5.98 -4.65
CA TYR A 291 -30.14 -5.20 -5.69
C TYR A 291 -30.94 -3.93 -6.02
N LYS A 292 -30.23 -2.90 -6.45
CA LYS A 292 -30.80 -1.60 -6.80
C LYS A 292 -30.52 -1.29 -8.25
N TRP A 293 -31.51 -0.77 -8.96
CA TRP A 293 -31.36 -0.35 -10.35
C TRP A 293 -30.26 0.70 -10.53
N SER A 294 -30.05 1.57 -9.55
CA SER A 294 -28.96 2.55 -9.51
C SER A 294 -27.56 1.93 -9.48
N ASP A 295 -27.45 0.63 -9.16
CA ASP A 295 -26.18 -0.09 -9.14
C ASP A 295 -25.87 -0.79 -10.46
N VAL A 296 -26.84 -0.92 -11.37
CA VAL A 296 -26.65 -1.56 -12.68
C VAL A 296 -25.90 -0.62 -13.61
N ILE A 297 -24.72 -1.04 -14.06
CA ILE A 297 -23.93 -0.28 -15.03
C ILE A 297 -24.08 -0.90 -16.42
N VAL A 298 -24.16 -0.06 -17.46
CA VAL A 298 -24.15 -0.53 -18.84
C VAL A 298 -22.71 -0.76 -19.27
N ILE A 299 -22.44 -1.94 -19.81
CA ILE A 299 -21.13 -2.30 -20.39
C ILE A 299 -21.33 -2.81 -21.81
N ARG A 300 -20.24 -2.93 -22.58
CA ARG A 300 -20.33 -3.54 -23.92
C ARG A 300 -20.52 -5.05 -23.80
N SER A 301 -21.22 -5.67 -24.75
CA SER A 301 -21.34 -7.14 -24.81
C SER A 301 -19.99 -7.86 -24.83
N VAL A 302 -19.00 -7.32 -25.52
CA VAL A 302 -17.62 -7.86 -25.53
C VAL A 302 -16.96 -7.83 -24.15
N GLU A 303 -17.31 -6.87 -23.29
CA GLU A 303 -16.77 -6.79 -21.93
C GLU A 303 -17.40 -7.86 -21.02
N LEU A 304 -18.71 -8.06 -21.18
CA LEU A 304 -19.41 -9.13 -20.46
C LEU A 304 -18.89 -10.50 -20.89
N ALA A 305 -18.58 -10.68 -22.18
CA ALA A 305 -18.14 -11.95 -22.77
C ALA A 305 -16.82 -12.49 -22.17
N MET A 306 -15.94 -11.62 -21.68
CA MET A 306 -14.68 -12.02 -21.04
C MET A 306 -14.88 -12.85 -19.76
N LEU A 307 -16.03 -12.69 -19.10
CA LEU A 307 -16.32 -13.37 -17.84
C LEU A 307 -17.00 -14.72 -18.09
N PRO A 308 -16.49 -15.83 -17.51
CA PRO A 308 -17.15 -17.13 -17.62
C PRO A 308 -18.48 -17.14 -16.85
N ASN A 309 -19.43 -17.96 -17.29
CA ASN A 309 -20.65 -18.19 -16.51
C ASN A 309 -20.29 -18.94 -15.22
N ALA A 310 -20.94 -18.58 -14.11
CA ALA A 310 -20.85 -19.35 -12.88
C ALA A 310 -21.47 -20.75 -13.09
N LEU A 311 -20.82 -21.77 -12.53
CA LEU A 311 -21.32 -23.15 -12.49
C LEU A 311 -22.47 -23.30 -11.50
#